data_AF-A0A0F9E8D5-F1
#
_entry.id   AF-A0A0F9E8D5-F1
#
_cell.length_a   1.000
_cell.length_b   1.000
_cell.length_c   1.000
_cell.angle_alpha   90.00
_cell.angle_beta   90.00
_cell.angle_gamma   90.00
#
_symmetry.space_group_name_H-M   'P 1'
#
loop_
_entity.id
_entity.type
_entity.pdbx_description
1 polymer ?
#
loop_
_entity_poly.entity_id
_entity_poly.type
_entity_poly.pdbx_seq_one_letter_code
_entity_poly.pdbx_strand_id
1 'polypeptide(L)'
;PNATRAWTVTGVYGTGKSALAHFLASLCSAKNEEIRKNAVKIFNTSGGSSRKLTLNLSDKGLIKTVVTAQREPIAHSLIKGLKYGADRYWANARGQKGPIRSRLDELYIDLSNGKSINNDQVLSLIRELASKSAGMLIIIDELGKNLEYASQHQVSSDLYLLQQIAELPSGEKKPKVFFIGLLHQAFYEYSHGLASAQRNEWIKIQGRFEDIPLSESSSRLVHLIANAIDYDSITSGLKRDIVKWGKAWKKELGKLGLSKSSLTEIPKLYPCHPISALVLPTLCNKFSQNDRTLFTFLASDEPHSFKTFMKSTESSSDMPSLKLHYIYDYFLESAGLNMASRSHIQRWIEIQGRIEEASSLDDDSIIALKTIGILNLVSGAGALKASPEIFKLALIDNPVSKAQGKWDSILESLIQKGLITYRRFNDEYRIWEGSDFSIENAVADEIQRIGAPLSEILASVSPLKPVIARRHSYVTGTTRYFERYYYDSIPEMLECKNQDSDGIICYLTQKIVSKANLPAKTSDGKPIVFISAAEA
;
A
#
# COMPACT_ATOMS: atom_id res chain seq x y z
N PRO A 1 -6.40 -33.27 2.44
CA PRO A 1 -6.23 -31.79 2.56
C PRO A 1 -4.81 -31.40 2.15
N ASN A 2 -4.63 -30.87 0.94
CA ASN A 2 -3.32 -30.39 0.49
C ASN A 2 -2.91 -29.22 1.39
N ALA A 3 -1.79 -29.37 2.10
CA ALA A 3 -1.25 -28.30 2.93
C ALA A 3 -0.93 -27.09 2.02
N THR A 4 -1.50 -25.93 2.34
CA THR A 4 -1.18 -24.68 1.65
C THR A 4 0.32 -24.40 1.77
N ARG A 5 0.95 -24.03 0.66
CA ARG A 5 2.41 -23.86 0.54
C ARG A 5 2.82 -22.72 -0.39
N ALA A 6 1.84 -22.02 -0.93
CA ALA A 6 2.02 -20.87 -1.80
C ALA A 6 1.16 -19.75 -1.23
N TRP A 7 1.82 -18.64 -0.89
CA TRP A 7 1.18 -17.49 -0.28
C TRP A 7 1.50 -16.23 -1.06
N THR A 8 0.55 -15.30 -1.07
CA THR A 8 0.81 -13.90 -1.39
C THR A 8 0.70 -13.09 -0.12
N VAL A 9 1.62 -12.14 0.09
CA VAL A 9 1.53 -11.16 1.16
C VAL A 9 1.23 -9.82 0.50
N THR A 10 0.00 -9.34 0.68
CA THR A 10 -0.51 -8.16 0.00
C THR A 10 -0.62 -7.01 0.98
N GLY A 11 -0.01 -5.88 0.68
CA GLY A 11 -0.14 -4.66 1.48
C GLY A 11 0.56 -3.49 0.80
N VAL A 12 0.20 -2.25 1.15
CA VAL A 12 0.76 -1.05 0.49
C VAL A 12 2.28 -0.92 0.70
N TYR A 13 2.91 0.00 -0.06
CA TYR A 13 4.30 0.39 0.18
C TYR A 13 4.49 0.84 1.63
N GLY A 14 5.60 0.47 2.24
CA GLY A 14 5.91 0.83 3.62
C GLY A 14 5.62 -0.24 4.66
N THR A 15 4.61 -1.11 4.46
CA THR A 15 4.05 -2.06 5.45
C THR A 15 4.98 -3.13 6.06
N GLY A 16 6.28 -3.11 5.71
CA GLY A 16 7.29 -4.04 6.23
C GLY A 16 7.27 -5.42 5.59
N LYS A 17 6.71 -5.58 4.37
CA LYS A 17 6.70 -6.85 3.62
C LYS A 17 8.11 -7.45 3.47
N SER A 18 9.08 -6.66 3.05
CA SER A 18 10.47 -7.11 2.87
C SER A 18 11.13 -7.46 4.21
N ALA A 19 10.80 -6.75 5.29
CA ALA A 19 11.27 -7.07 6.64
C ALA A 19 10.70 -8.41 7.14
N LEU A 20 9.40 -8.67 6.90
CA LEU A 20 8.78 -9.96 7.17
C LEU A 20 9.45 -11.09 6.37
N ALA A 21 9.69 -10.88 5.08
CA ALA A 21 10.39 -11.84 4.25
C ALA A 21 11.81 -12.15 4.76
N HIS A 22 12.57 -11.11 5.12
CA HIS A 22 13.89 -11.27 5.70
C HIS A 22 13.84 -12.06 7.03
N PHE A 23 12.86 -11.76 7.88
CA PHE A 23 12.63 -12.48 9.14
C PHE A 23 12.29 -13.95 8.92
N LEU A 24 11.36 -14.26 8.00
CA LEU A 24 10.98 -15.63 7.65
C LEU A 24 12.16 -16.41 7.05
N ALA A 25 12.92 -15.79 6.15
CA ALA A 25 14.14 -16.37 5.60
C ALA A 25 15.17 -16.64 6.72
N SER A 26 15.30 -15.74 7.69
CA SER A 26 16.20 -15.90 8.84
C SER A 26 15.77 -17.04 9.77
N LEU A 27 14.48 -17.25 9.98
CA LEU A 27 13.97 -18.42 10.74
C LEU A 27 14.31 -19.75 10.06
N CYS A 28 14.41 -19.74 8.72
CA CYS A 28 14.70 -20.92 7.91
C CYS A 28 16.21 -21.19 7.69
N SER A 29 17.10 -20.38 8.29
CA SER A 29 18.55 -20.58 8.24
C SER A 29 19.02 -21.85 8.96
N ALA A 30 20.30 -22.21 8.81
CA ALA A 30 20.90 -23.29 9.60
C ALA A 30 20.91 -22.93 11.10
N LYS A 31 20.76 -23.94 11.96
CA LYS A 31 20.61 -23.78 13.42
C LYS A 31 21.82 -23.12 14.09
N ASN A 32 23.01 -23.31 13.51
CA ASN A 32 24.25 -22.73 14.00
C ASN A 32 24.45 -21.27 13.60
N GLU A 33 23.72 -20.76 12.59
CA GLU A 33 23.83 -19.37 12.16
C GLU A 33 23.25 -18.41 13.20
N GLU A 34 23.99 -17.34 13.48
CA GLU A 34 23.58 -16.29 14.41
C GLU A 34 22.28 -15.61 13.99
N ILE A 35 22.07 -15.44 12.68
CA ILE A 35 20.85 -14.85 12.14
C ILE A 35 19.58 -15.62 12.51
N ARG A 36 19.64 -16.96 12.56
CA ARG A 36 18.53 -17.80 13.02
C ARG A 36 18.31 -17.65 14.52
N LYS A 37 19.37 -17.59 15.32
CA LYS A 37 19.27 -17.40 16.77
C LYS A 37 18.57 -16.07 17.10
N ASN A 38 18.95 -15.00 16.39
CA ASN A 38 18.32 -13.70 16.51
C ASN A 38 16.83 -13.75 16.10
N ALA A 39 16.51 -14.36 14.97
CA ALA A 39 15.13 -14.51 14.51
C ALA A 39 14.27 -15.34 15.50
N VAL A 40 14.80 -16.45 16.03
CA VAL A 40 14.10 -17.26 17.04
C VAL A 40 13.89 -16.50 18.35
N LYS A 41 14.87 -15.70 18.77
CA LYS A 41 14.75 -14.82 19.95
C LYS A 41 13.57 -13.86 19.76
N ILE A 42 13.54 -13.15 18.63
CA ILE A 42 12.45 -12.22 18.27
C ILE A 42 11.09 -12.94 18.23
N PHE A 43 11.03 -14.14 17.63
CA PHE A 43 9.81 -14.93 17.55
C PHE A 43 9.28 -15.34 18.92
N ASN A 44 10.17 -15.75 19.83
CA ASN A 44 9.78 -16.15 21.18
C ASN A 44 9.36 -14.94 22.04
N THR A 45 10.04 -13.80 21.91
CA THR A 45 9.69 -12.57 22.67
C THR A 45 8.37 -11.97 22.22
N SER A 46 7.93 -12.23 20.99
CA SER A 46 6.63 -11.78 20.46
C SER A 46 5.47 -12.72 20.80
N GLY A 47 5.67 -13.71 21.67
CA GLY A 47 4.63 -14.65 22.11
C GLY A 47 4.45 -15.86 21.19
N GLY A 48 5.25 -15.99 20.13
CA GLY A 48 5.31 -17.19 19.31
C GLY A 48 5.97 -18.36 20.05
N SER A 49 5.56 -19.59 19.73
CA SER A 49 6.26 -20.80 20.20
C SER A 49 7.11 -21.38 19.09
N SER A 50 8.43 -21.16 19.14
CA SER A 50 9.35 -21.71 18.14
C SER A 50 9.39 -23.24 18.13
N ARG A 51 8.84 -23.92 19.15
CA ARG A 51 8.85 -25.39 19.27
C ARG A 51 8.30 -26.08 18.02
N LYS A 52 7.16 -25.64 17.48
CA LYS A 52 6.57 -26.23 16.25
C LYS A 52 7.43 -25.97 15.00
N LEU A 53 8.11 -24.83 14.94
CA LEU A 53 9.03 -24.47 13.84
C LEU A 53 10.32 -25.28 13.92
N THR A 54 10.93 -25.40 15.10
CA THR A 54 12.20 -26.11 15.31
C THR A 54 12.06 -27.63 15.18
N LEU A 55 10.89 -28.18 15.48
CA LEU A 55 10.62 -29.63 15.29
C LEU A 55 10.52 -30.02 13.81
N ASN A 56 10.12 -29.09 12.94
CA ASN A 56 9.82 -29.38 11.53
C ASN A 56 10.92 -28.94 10.54
N LEU A 57 11.89 -28.13 10.99
CA LEU A 57 12.99 -27.63 10.18
C LEU A 57 14.29 -28.36 10.52
N SER A 58 15.04 -28.78 9.47
CA SER A 58 16.33 -29.44 9.68
C SER A 58 17.37 -28.51 10.32
N ASP A 59 18.42 -29.11 10.89
CA ASP A 59 19.55 -28.37 11.44
C ASP A 59 20.32 -27.57 10.38
N LYS A 60 20.29 -28.02 9.11
CA LYS A 60 20.89 -27.30 7.96
C LYS A 60 20.01 -26.18 7.42
N GLY A 61 18.77 -26.05 7.89
CA GLY A 61 17.81 -25.07 7.36
C GLY A 61 17.27 -25.46 5.98
N LEU A 62 16.65 -24.50 5.29
CA LEU A 62 16.14 -24.63 3.92
C LEU A 62 17.07 -23.91 2.95
N ILE A 63 17.02 -24.26 1.66
CA ILE A 63 17.56 -23.38 0.60
C ILE A 63 16.67 -22.15 0.54
N LYS A 64 17.26 -20.97 0.73
CA LYS A 64 16.54 -19.69 0.75
C LYS A 64 16.75 -18.99 -0.59
N THR A 65 15.75 -19.04 -1.44
CA THR A 65 15.70 -18.36 -2.72
C THR A 65 14.94 -17.05 -2.54
N VAL A 66 15.67 -15.98 -2.21
CA VAL A 66 15.11 -14.64 -2.01
C VAL A 66 15.56 -13.75 -3.16
N VAL A 67 14.61 -13.14 -3.87
CA VAL A 67 14.88 -12.26 -5.01
C VAL A 67 13.92 -11.08 -5.01
N THR A 68 14.41 -9.90 -5.38
CA THR A 68 13.55 -8.75 -5.71
C THR A 68 13.33 -8.75 -7.22
N ALA A 69 12.07 -8.88 -7.62
CA ALA A 69 11.69 -8.93 -9.01
C ALA A 69 11.85 -7.57 -9.71
N GLN A 70 12.10 -7.64 -11.00
CA GLN A 70 12.05 -6.50 -11.93
C GLN A 70 10.92 -6.74 -12.93
N ARG A 71 10.67 -5.78 -13.83
CA ARG A 71 9.73 -5.97 -14.95
C ARG A 71 10.35 -6.92 -15.98
N GLU A 72 10.32 -8.20 -15.67
CA GLU A 72 10.93 -9.28 -16.44
C GLU A 72 10.12 -10.59 -16.28
N PRO A 73 10.36 -11.61 -17.12
CA PRO A 73 9.75 -12.92 -16.94
C PRO A 73 10.03 -13.52 -15.56
N ILE A 74 9.07 -14.20 -14.97
CA ILE A 74 9.25 -14.78 -13.62
C ILE A 74 10.36 -15.84 -13.58
N ALA A 75 10.55 -16.57 -14.67
CA ALA A 75 11.65 -17.51 -14.82
C ALA A 75 13.02 -16.84 -14.57
N HIS A 76 13.17 -15.59 -14.97
CA HIS A 76 14.41 -14.84 -14.82
C HIS A 76 14.69 -14.52 -13.35
N SER A 77 13.69 -13.99 -12.64
CA SER A 77 13.80 -13.69 -11.22
C SER A 77 14.05 -14.99 -10.40
N LEU A 78 13.39 -16.09 -10.77
CA LEU A 78 13.60 -17.39 -10.14
C LEU A 78 15.03 -17.91 -10.33
N ILE A 79 15.60 -17.88 -11.54
CA ILE A 79 16.98 -18.34 -11.77
C ILE A 79 17.99 -17.53 -10.94
N LYS A 80 17.84 -16.19 -10.88
CA LYS A 80 18.68 -15.32 -10.04
C LYS A 80 18.62 -15.73 -8.57
N GLY A 81 17.40 -15.92 -8.04
CA GLY A 81 17.20 -16.31 -6.65
C GLY A 81 17.65 -17.76 -6.35
N LEU A 82 17.46 -18.70 -7.27
CA LEU A 82 17.89 -20.09 -7.13
C LEU A 82 19.41 -20.18 -7.07
N LYS A 83 20.12 -19.46 -7.95
CA LYS A 83 21.58 -19.37 -7.91
C LYS A 83 22.06 -18.82 -6.58
N TYR A 84 21.55 -17.67 -6.16
CA TYR A 84 21.96 -17.03 -4.90
C TYR A 84 21.70 -17.93 -3.67
N GLY A 85 20.52 -18.57 -3.62
CA GLY A 85 20.15 -19.48 -2.54
C GLY A 85 21.01 -20.74 -2.50
N ALA A 86 21.28 -21.34 -3.66
CA ALA A 86 22.16 -22.52 -3.78
C ALA A 86 23.61 -22.20 -3.39
N ASP A 87 24.14 -21.06 -3.84
CA ASP A 87 25.51 -20.65 -3.53
C ASP A 87 25.69 -20.45 -2.02
N ARG A 88 24.73 -19.79 -1.34
CA ARG A 88 24.76 -19.64 0.12
C ARG A 88 24.59 -20.96 0.88
N TYR A 89 23.60 -21.79 0.52
CA TYR A 89 23.29 -23.01 1.26
C TYR A 89 24.48 -24.00 1.28
N TRP A 90 25.26 -24.04 0.20
CA TRP A 90 26.42 -24.93 0.07
C TRP A 90 27.76 -24.15 0.10
N ALA A 91 27.82 -22.94 0.65
CA ALA A 91 29.05 -22.14 0.71
C ALA A 91 30.20 -22.87 1.43
N ASN A 92 29.87 -23.62 2.49
CA ASN A 92 30.82 -24.35 3.32
C ASN A 92 30.91 -25.85 2.99
N ALA A 93 30.27 -26.30 1.91
CA ALA A 93 30.30 -27.71 1.52
C ALA A 93 31.64 -28.03 0.81
N ARG A 94 32.45 -28.91 1.42
CA ARG A 94 33.68 -29.42 0.80
C ARG A 94 33.32 -30.49 -0.25
N GLY A 95 33.70 -30.27 -1.51
CA GLY A 95 33.48 -31.21 -2.62
C GLY A 95 33.37 -30.53 -3.99
N GLN A 96 33.43 -31.30 -5.08
CA GLN A 96 33.18 -30.81 -6.46
C GLN A 96 31.85 -30.05 -6.53
N LYS A 97 31.80 -28.94 -7.27
CA LYS A 97 30.54 -28.26 -7.62
C LYS A 97 29.64 -29.31 -8.29
N GLY A 98 28.60 -29.77 -7.57
CA GLY A 98 27.70 -30.79 -8.10
C GLY A 98 27.06 -30.35 -9.42
N PRO A 99 26.61 -31.28 -10.28
CA PRO A 99 26.12 -30.99 -11.64
C PRO A 99 24.99 -29.95 -11.68
N ILE A 100 24.18 -29.87 -10.63
CA ILE A 100 23.10 -28.89 -10.49
C ILE A 100 23.61 -27.44 -10.38
N ARG A 101 24.78 -27.21 -9.79
CA ARG A 101 25.40 -25.87 -9.67
C ARG A 101 25.92 -25.40 -11.01
N SER A 102 26.57 -26.29 -11.78
CA SER A 102 27.03 -25.96 -13.14
C SER A 102 25.85 -25.58 -14.05
N ARG A 103 24.75 -26.33 -13.99
CA ARG A 103 23.53 -26.02 -14.75
C ARG A 103 22.90 -24.67 -14.35
N LEU A 104 22.93 -24.32 -13.06
CA LEU A 104 22.48 -22.99 -12.58
C LEU A 104 23.41 -21.87 -13.07
N ASP A 105 24.72 -22.10 -13.04
CA ASP A 105 25.71 -21.14 -13.53
C ASP A 105 25.53 -20.89 -15.03
N GLU A 106 25.32 -21.95 -15.83
CA GLU A 106 25.03 -21.87 -17.27
C GLU A 106 23.75 -21.06 -17.56
N LEU A 107 22.64 -21.38 -16.89
CA LEU A 107 21.37 -20.66 -17.09
C LEU A 107 21.45 -19.19 -16.63
N TYR A 108 22.24 -18.91 -15.60
CA TYR A 108 22.47 -17.54 -15.15
C TYR A 108 23.30 -16.72 -16.16
N ILE A 109 24.29 -17.36 -16.81
CA ILE A 109 25.05 -16.75 -17.91
C ILE A 109 24.14 -16.53 -19.12
N ASP A 110 23.35 -17.54 -19.50
CA ASP A 110 22.39 -17.44 -20.61
C ASP A 110 21.39 -16.30 -20.39
N LEU A 111 20.89 -16.15 -19.17
CA LEU A 111 20.03 -15.04 -18.76
C LEU A 111 20.76 -13.68 -18.87
N SER A 112 22.03 -13.61 -18.47
CA SER A 112 22.84 -12.39 -18.59
C SER A 112 23.10 -12.00 -20.04
N ASN A 113 23.07 -12.98 -20.95
CA ASN A 113 23.17 -12.79 -22.40
C ASN A 113 21.81 -12.57 -23.08
N GLY A 114 20.72 -12.42 -22.32
CA GLY A 114 19.38 -12.13 -22.85
C GLY A 114 18.67 -13.32 -23.49
N LYS A 115 19.13 -14.56 -23.25
CA LYS A 115 18.44 -15.76 -23.76
C LYS A 115 17.17 -16.05 -22.96
N SER A 116 16.15 -16.54 -23.65
CA SER A 116 14.91 -17.01 -23.02
C SER A 116 15.17 -18.28 -22.20
N ILE A 117 14.57 -18.35 -21.02
CA ILE A 117 14.67 -19.49 -20.09
C ILE A 117 13.40 -20.33 -20.17
N ASN A 118 13.55 -21.64 -20.34
CA ASN A 118 12.41 -22.56 -20.38
C ASN A 118 11.87 -22.87 -18.97
N ASN A 119 10.57 -22.70 -18.76
CA ASN A 119 9.87 -22.94 -17.50
C ASN A 119 10.04 -24.38 -16.96
N ASP A 120 10.08 -25.39 -17.82
CA ASP A 120 10.29 -26.78 -17.40
C ASP A 120 11.69 -26.99 -16.80
N GLN A 121 12.69 -26.25 -17.31
CA GLN A 121 14.03 -26.28 -16.75
C GLN A 121 14.03 -25.67 -15.34
N VAL A 122 13.36 -24.53 -15.14
CA VAL A 122 13.22 -23.88 -13.83
C VAL A 122 12.52 -24.81 -12.84
N LEU A 123 11.41 -25.42 -13.24
CA LEU A 123 10.66 -26.35 -12.39
C LEU A 123 11.48 -27.60 -12.03
N SER A 124 12.26 -28.12 -12.98
CA SER A 124 13.17 -29.26 -12.73
C SER A 124 14.24 -28.92 -11.69
N LEU A 125 14.82 -27.71 -11.76
CA LEU A 125 15.81 -27.24 -10.81
C LEU A 125 15.23 -27.05 -9.41
N ILE A 126 14.03 -26.45 -9.29
CA ILE A 126 13.34 -26.29 -8.01
C ILE A 126 13.15 -27.66 -7.34
N ARG A 127 12.66 -28.66 -8.07
CA ARG A 127 12.46 -30.03 -7.56
C ARG A 127 13.77 -30.67 -7.13
N GLU A 128 14.79 -30.61 -7.98
CA GLU A 128 16.09 -31.24 -7.73
C GLU A 128 16.80 -30.60 -6.52
N LEU A 129 16.86 -29.26 -6.45
CA LEU A 129 17.43 -28.52 -5.32
C LEU A 129 16.71 -28.84 -4.01
N ALA A 130 15.38 -28.82 -4.01
CA ALA A 130 14.59 -29.11 -2.82
C ALA A 130 14.69 -30.57 -2.37
N SER A 131 14.96 -31.51 -3.30
CA SER A 131 15.17 -32.92 -2.97
C SER A 131 16.57 -33.22 -2.40
N LYS A 132 17.57 -32.41 -2.79
CA LYS A 132 18.97 -32.51 -2.32
C LYS A 132 19.23 -31.74 -1.01
N SER A 133 18.19 -31.12 -0.45
CA SER A 133 18.22 -30.36 0.79
C SER A 133 17.08 -30.79 1.72
N ALA A 134 16.92 -30.12 2.86
CA ALA A 134 15.75 -30.31 3.71
C ALA A 134 14.47 -29.61 3.21
N GLY A 135 14.55 -28.98 2.03
CA GLY A 135 13.50 -28.19 1.41
C GLY A 135 14.00 -26.81 0.93
N MET A 136 13.07 -26.04 0.40
CA MET A 136 13.31 -24.74 -0.21
C MET A 136 12.22 -23.74 0.20
N LEU A 137 12.65 -22.53 0.49
CA LEU A 137 11.80 -21.35 0.65
C LEU A 137 12.09 -20.39 -0.49
N ILE A 138 11.10 -20.15 -1.34
CA ILE A 138 11.12 -19.18 -2.42
C ILE A 138 10.38 -17.93 -1.95
N ILE A 139 11.05 -16.79 -1.96
CA ILE A 139 10.47 -15.48 -1.70
C ILE A 139 10.76 -14.58 -2.91
N ILE A 140 9.71 -14.07 -3.53
CA ILE A 140 9.81 -13.05 -4.58
C ILE A 140 9.26 -11.74 -4.00
N ASP A 141 10.16 -10.83 -3.68
CA ASP A 141 9.81 -9.44 -3.37
C ASP A 141 9.44 -8.71 -4.66
N GLU A 142 8.48 -7.79 -4.61
CA GLU A 142 7.95 -7.08 -5.77
C GLU A 142 7.40 -8.01 -6.88
N LEU A 143 6.76 -9.14 -6.53
CA LEU A 143 6.20 -10.10 -7.51
C LEU A 143 5.27 -9.41 -8.52
N GLY A 144 4.62 -8.32 -8.12
CA GLY A 144 3.82 -7.47 -8.99
C GLY A 144 4.55 -7.01 -10.25
N LYS A 145 5.88 -6.86 -10.23
CA LYS A 145 6.66 -6.48 -11.41
C LYS A 145 6.72 -7.59 -12.46
N ASN A 146 6.80 -8.86 -12.05
CA ASN A 146 6.67 -9.99 -12.98
C ASN A 146 5.23 -10.07 -13.52
N LEU A 147 4.22 -9.81 -12.68
CA LEU A 147 2.82 -9.80 -13.10
C LEU A 147 2.52 -8.66 -14.10
N GLU A 148 3.02 -7.45 -13.84
CA GLU A 148 2.97 -6.31 -14.77
C GLU A 148 3.57 -6.69 -16.13
N TYR A 149 4.75 -7.34 -16.12
CA TYR A 149 5.42 -7.80 -17.34
C TYR A 149 4.56 -8.81 -18.11
N ALA A 150 4.04 -9.83 -17.43
CA ALA A 150 3.20 -10.88 -18.03
C ALA A 150 1.90 -10.30 -18.62
N SER A 151 1.30 -9.32 -17.94
CA SER A 151 0.10 -8.60 -18.39
C SER A 151 0.37 -7.78 -19.66
N GLN A 152 1.48 -7.03 -19.70
CA GLN A 152 1.85 -6.19 -20.85
C GLN A 152 2.23 -6.99 -22.10
N HIS A 153 2.91 -8.12 -21.92
CA HIS A 153 3.42 -8.93 -23.03
C HIS A 153 2.51 -10.12 -23.38
N GLN A 154 1.38 -10.28 -22.68
CA GLN A 154 0.43 -11.39 -22.82
C GLN A 154 1.11 -12.78 -22.76
N VAL A 155 2.16 -12.89 -21.96
CA VAL A 155 2.98 -14.11 -21.85
C VAL A 155 2.29 -15.09 -20.89
N SER A 156 1.41 -15.93 -21.44
CA SER A 156 0.68 -16.96 -20.67
C SER A 156 1.60 -17.99 -20.01
N SER A 157 2.80 -18.20 -20.56
CA SER A 157 3.78 -19.15 -20.02
C SER A 157 4.27 -18.77 -18.62
N ASP A 158 4.40 -17.49 -18.30
CA ASP A 158 4.96 -17.04 -17.02
C ASP A 158 4.01 -17.33 -15.85
N LEU A 159 2.72 -17.12 -16.06
CA LEU A 159 1.68 -17.43 -15.06
C LEU A 159 1.52 -18.94 -14.89
N TYR A 160 1.69 -19.69 -15.98
CA TYR A 160 1.69 -21.15 -15.91
C TYR A 160 2.82 -21.68 -15.02
N LEU A 161 4.00 -21.06 -15.01
CA LEU A 161 5.09 -21.44 -14.09
C LEU A 161 4.70 -21.22 -12.61
N LEU A 162 4.04 -20.09 -12.28
CA LEU A 162 3.50 -19.85 -10.94
C LEU A 162 2.51 -20.94 -10.52
N GLN A 163 1.61 -21.31 -11.42
CA GLN A 163 0.69 -22.41 -11.19
C GLN A 163 1.44 -23.72 -10.94
N GLN A 164 2.42 -24.08 -11.78
CA GLN A 164 3.17 -25.33 -11.63
C GLN A 164 3.93 -25.40 -10.29
N ILE A 165 4.45 -24.26 -9.81
CA ILE A 165 5.12 -24.16 -8.51
C ILE A 165 4.12 -24.31 -7.36
N ALA A 166 2.99 -23.59 -7.41
CA ALA A 166 1.94 -23.67 -6.40
C ALA A 166 1.34 -25.07 -6.33
N GLU A 167 1.23 -25.73 -7.49
CA GLU A 167 0.69 -27.07 -7.59
C GLU A 167 1.63 -28.06 -6.94
N LEU A 168 2.85 -28.32 -7.43
CA LEU A 168 3.88 -29.31 -6.97
C LEU A 168 3.35 -30.55 -6.19
N PRO A 169 4.13 -31.57 -5.82
CA PRO A 169 3.56 -32.68 -5.03
C PRO A 169 3.93 -32.51 -3.54
N SER A 170 2.98 -32.68 -2.60
CA SER A 170 3.23 -32.59 -1.14
C SER A 170 3.20 -33.97 -0.48
N GLY A 171 4.07 -34.21 0.52
CA GLY A 171 4.16 -35.45 1.29
C GLY A 171 5.52 -35.60 1.98
N GLU A 172 5.64 -36.51 2.96
CA GLU A 172 6.88 -36.66 3.76
C GLU A 172 8.11 -37.05 2.92
N LYS A 173 7.91 -37.80 1.83
CA LYS A 173 8.96 -38.24 0.90
C LYS A 173 9.12 -37.33 -0.33
N LYS A 174 8.47 -36.16 -0.35
CA LYS A 174 8.44 -35.25 -1.51
C LYS A 174 9.18 -33.94 -1.16
N PRO A 175 9.74 -33.24 -2.17
CA PRO A 175 10.47 -32.00 -1.94
C PRO A 175 9.57 -30.96 -1.26
N LYS A 176 10.02 -30.46 -0.09
CA LYS A 176 9.32 -29.40 0.65
C LYS A 176 9.65 -28.06 0.02
N VAL A 177 8.73 -27.50 -0.77
CA VAL A 177 8.86 -26.18 -1.40
C VAL A 177 7.78 -25.27 -0.85
N PHE A 178 8.21 -24.13 -0.30
CA PHE A 178 7.34 -23.05 0.17
C PHE A 178 7.54 -21.83 -0.74
N PHE A 179 6.46 -21.18 -1.15
CA PHE A 179 6.50 -20.01 -2.00
C PHE A 179 5.79 -18.83 -1.33
N ILE A 180 6.43 -17.65 -1.35
CA ILE A 180 5.87 -16.40 -0.86
C ILE A 180 6.11 -15.31 -1.91
N GLY A 181 5.03 -14.76 -2.46
CA GLY A 181 5.07 -13.57 -3.31
C GLY A 181 4.67 -12.32 -2.53
N LEU A 182 5.44 -11.24 -2.61
CA LEU A 182 5.09 -9.96 -1.98
C LEU A 182 4.46 -9.03 -3.02
N LEU A 183 3.27 -8.51 -2.73
CA LEU A 183 2.46 -7.69 -3.63
C LEU A 183 2.03 -6.37 -2.97
N HIS A 184 1.79 -5.34 -3.79
CA HIS A 184 1.25 -4.05 -3.31
C HIS A 184 -0.26 -3.98 -3.35
N GLN A 185 -0.84 -4.67 -4.31
CA GLN A 185 -2.26 -4.74 -4.58
C GLN A 185 -2.64 -6.20 -4.81
N ALA A 186 -3.93 -6.51 -4.77
CA ALA A 186 -4.37 -7.88 -4.95
C ALA A 186 -3.92 -8.44 -6.31
N PHE A 187 -3.63 -9.74 -6.37
CA PHE A 187 -3.09 -10.41 -7.56
C PHE A 187 -3.94 -10.13 -8.82
N TYR A 188 -5.28 -10.17 -8.71
CA TYR A 188 -6.17 -9.92 -9.84
C TYR A 188 -6.11 -8.48 -10.38
N GLU A 189 -5.71 -7.49 -9.58
CA GLU A 189 -5.70 -6.07 -10.00
C GLU A 189 -4.62 -5.81 -11.05
N TYR A 190 -3.61 -6.67 -11.14
CA TYR A 190 -2.61 -6.64 -12.23
C TYR A 190 -3.18 -7.08 -13.60
N SER A 191 -4.40 -7.63 -13.65
CA SER A 191 -5.08 -8.10 -14.86
C SER A 191 -6.07 -7.09 -15.49
N HIS A 192 -6.13 -5.86 -14.96
CA HIS A 192 -7.16 -4.87 -15.35
C HIS A 192 -7.11 -4.46 -16.83
N GLY A 193 -6.01 -4.69 -17.56
CA GLY A 193 -5.90 -4.44 -19.00
C GLY A 193 -6.22 -5.65 -19.91
N LEU A 194 -6.49 -6.83 -19.34
CA LEU A 194 -6.61 -8.07 -20.11
C LEU A 194 -8.05 -8.39 -20.54
N ALA A 195 -8.19 -9.16 -21.62
CA ALA A 195 -9.49 -9.68 -22.06
C ALA A 195 -10.09 -10.64 -21.03
N SER A 196 -11.42 -10.79 -21.00
CA SER A 196 -12.13 -11.59 -19.99
C SER A 196 -11.64 -13.04 -19.87
N ALA A 197 -11.29 -13.68 -20.99
CA ALA A 197 -10.75 -15.05 -20.98
C ALA A 197 -9.41 -15.13 -20.23
N GLN A 198 -8.50 -14.19 -20.48
CA GLN A 198 -7.22 -14.11 -19.79
C GLN A 198 -7.41 -13.75 -18.32
N ARG A 199 -8.27 -12.79 -17.97
CA ARG A 199 -8.57 -12.47 -16.56
C ARG A 199 -9.08 -13.69 -15.77
N ASN A 200 -9.88 -14.54 -16.39
CA ASN A 200 -10.35 -15.78 -15.76
C ASN A 200 -9.20 -16.77 -15.47
N GLU A 201 -8.16 -16.82 -16.31
CA GLU A 201 -6.95 -17.61 -16.02
C GLU A 201 -6.19 -17.05 -14.81
N TRP A 202 -6.08 -15.73 -14.70
CA TRP A 202 -5.44 -15.07 -13.55
C TRP A 202 -6.14 -15.39 -12.24
N ILE A 203 -7.48 -15.30 -12.21
CA ILE A 203 -8.28 -15.61 -11.01
C ILE A 203 -8.10 -17.08 -10.61
N LYS A 204 -8.08 -18.01 -11.58
CA LYS A 204 -7.82 -19.43 -11.33
C LYS A 204 -6.45 -19.66 -10.71
N ILE A 205 -5.43 -18.95 -11.18
CA ILE A 205 -4.07 -19.06 -10.65
C ILE A 205 -3.97 -18.44 -9.26
N GLN A 206 -4.54 -17.25 -9.04
CA GLN A 206 -4.62 -16.63 -7.72
C GLN A 206 -5.29 -17.54 -6.69
N GLY A 207 -6.36 -18.26 -7.06
CA GLY A 207 -7.03 -19.21 -6.16
C GLY A 207 -6.16 -20.35 -5.64
N ARG A 208 -4.93 -20.51 -6.16
CA ARG A 208 -3.92 -21.49 -5.70
C ARG A 208 -2.98 -20.91 -4.64
N PHE A 209 -3.02 -19.59 -4.44
CA PHE A 209 -2.28 -18.88 -3.42
C PHE A 209 -3.23 -18.47 -2.31
N GLU A 210 -2.81 -18.67 -1.07
CA GLU A 210 -3.51 -18.06 0.07
C GLU A 210 -3.00 -16.64 0.25
N ASP A 211 -3.92 -15.68 0.16
CA ASP A 211 -3.60 -14.26 0.32
C ASP A 211 -3.60 -13.87 1.81
N ILE A 212 -2.48 -13.34 2.25
CA ILE A 212 -2.26 -12.85 3.61
C ILE A 212 -2.23 -11.32 3.54
N PRO A 213 -3.32 -10.63 3.92
CA PRO A 213 -3.34 -9.17 3.94
C PRO A 213 -2.43 -8.67 5.05
N LEU A 214 -1.39 -7.92 4.68
CA LEU A 214 -0.54 -7.19 5.60
C LEU A 214 -1.09 -5.78 5.78
N SER A 215 -2.17 -5.67 6.55
CA SER A 215 -2.70 -4.37 6.96
C SER A 215 -1.86 -3.82 8.11
N GLU A 216 -1.42 -2.57 8.00
CA GLU A 216 -0.93 -1.82 9.17
C GLU A 216 -2.09 -1.51 10.10
N SER A 217 -2.04 -2.01 11.34
CA SER A 217 -2.90 -1.50 12.40
C SER A 217 -2.26 -0.27 13.04
N SER A 218 -3.05 0.74 13.37
CA SER A 218 -2.55 1.93 14.10
C SER A 218 -1.85 1.54 15.41
N SER A 219 -2.28 0.43 16.05
CA SER A 219 -1.63 -0.13 17.23
C SER A 219 -0.20 -0.60 16.99
N ARG A 220 0.12 -1.11 15.79
CA ARG A 220 1.47 -1.53 15.44
C ARG A 220 2.41 -0.34 15.27
N LEU A 221 1.93 0.76 14.70
CA LEU A 221 2.69 2.00 14.57
C LEU A 221 2.93 2.66 15.93
N VAL A 222 1.95 2.64 16.84
CA VAL A 222 2.15 3.05 18.24
C VAL A 222 3.20 2.18 18.92
N HIS A 223 3.18 0.86 18.70
CA HIS A 223 4.20 -0.05 19.20
C HIS A 223 5.59 0.29 18.63
N LEU A 224 5.67 0.68 17.36
CA LEU A 224 6.93 1.11 16.75
C LEU A 224 7.47 2.38 17.39
N ILE A 225 6.63 3.40 17.63
CA ILE A 225 7.00 4.62 18.36
C ILE A 225 7.56 4.26 19.75
N ALA A 226 6.87 3.38 20.48
CA ALA A 226 7.29 2.95 21.81
C ALA A 226 8.66 2.23 21.83
N ASN A 227 9.00 1.48 20.77
CA ASN A 227 10.30 0.80 20.66
C ASN A 227 11.40 1.69 20.07
N ALA A 228 11.05 2.83 19.46
CA ALA A 228 12.03 3.80 18.97
C ALA A 228 12.66 4.62 20.10
N ILE A 229 12.00 4.66 21.27
CA ILE A 229 12.47 5.41 22.44
C ILE A 229 13.39 4.52 23.28
N ASP A 230 14.67 4.92 23.37
CA ASP A 230 15.63 4.26 24.25
C ASP A 230 15.44 4.70 25.71
N TYR A 231 15.00 3.77 26.55
CA TYR A 231 14.88 3.98 27.99
C TYR A 231 16.12 3.52 28.76
N ASP A 232 17.05 2.77 28.17
CA ASP A 232 18.14 2.16 28.93
C ASP A 232 19.12 3.21 29.46
N SER A 233 19.31 4.28 28.71
CA SER A 233 20.15 5.43 29.04
C SER A 233 19.57 6.39 30.09
N ILE A 234 18.32 6.21 30.51
CA ILE A 234 17.63 7.12 31.45
C ILE A 234 17.88 6.76 32.93
N THR A 235 18.00 7.77 33.80
CA THR A 235 18.17 7.63 35.26
C THR A 235 17.00 6.89 35.92
N SER A 236 17.27 6.17 37.01
CA SER A 236 16.27 5.37 37.73
C SER A 236 15.11 6.19 38.33
N GLY A 237 15.36 7.45 38.70
CA GLY A 237 14.34 8.39 39.16
C GLY A 237 13.33 8.73 38.06
N LEU A 238 13.83 9.18 36.91
CA LEU A 238 12.99 9.55 35.77
C LEU A 238 12.18 8.35 35.24
N LYS A 239 12.78 7.15 35.21
CA LYS A 239 12.07 5.90 34.88
C LYS A 239 10.83 5.67 35.75
N ARG A 240 10.91 5.95 37.06
CA ARG A 240 9.77 5.78 37.98
C ARG A 240 8.64 6.76 37.66
N ASP A 241 8.98 8.00 37.35
CA ASP A 241 7.99 9.04 37.06
C ASP A 241 7.34 8.85 35.69
N ILE A 242 8.09 8.37 34.69
CA ILE A 242 7.55 7.93 33.40
C ILE A 242 6.52 6.79 33.58
N VAL A 243 6.83 5.80 34.43
CA VAL A 243 5.88 4.71 34.70
C VAL A 243 4.60 5.22 35.36
N LYS A 244 4.70 6.18 36.30
CA LYS A 244 3.51 6.80 36.93
C LYS A 244 2.71 7.60 35.91
N TRP A 245 3.39 8.43 35.12
CA TRP A 245 2.82 9.22 34.03
C TRP A 245 2.04 8.34 33.05
N GLY A 246 2.66 7.24 32.60
CA GLY A 246 2.06 6.28 31.69
C GLY A 246 0.81 5.59 32.25
N LYS A 247 0.83 5.23 33.53
CA LYS A 247 -0.34 4.65 34.21
C LYS A 247 -1.49 5.65 34.33
N ALA A 248 -1.20 6.91 34.64
CA ALA A 248 -2.20 7.96 34.72
C ALA A 248 -2.89 8.17 33.36
N TRP A 249 -2.11 8.30 32.29
CA TRP A 249 -2.62 8.43 30.93
C TRP A 249 -3.43 7.22 30.47
N LYS A 250 -2.94 6.01 30.72
CA LYS A 250 -3.66 4.78 30.39
C LYS A 250 -5.04 4.73 31.06
N LYS A 251 -5.14 5.20 32.30
CA LYS A 251 -6.41 5.25 33.04
C LYS A 251 -7.38 6.25 32.43
N GLU A 252 -6.92 7.48 32.17
CA GLU A 252 -7.79 8.53 31.63
C GLU A 252 -8.24 8.24 30.20
N LEU A 253 -7.32 7.84 29.31
CA LEU A 253 -7.68 7.44 27.94
C LEU A 253 -8.59 6.20 27.89
N GLY A 254 -8.47 5.30 28.87
CA GLY A 254 -9.36 4.16 29.01
C GLY A 254 -10.82 4.53 29.30
N LYS A 255 -11.08 5.69 29.92
CA LYS A 255 -12.45 6.19 30.16
C LYS A 255 -13.12 6.69 28.88
N LEU A 256 -12.33 7.10 27.88
CA LEU A 256 -12.79 7.67 26.62
C LEU A 256 -13.14 6.59 25.57
N GLY A 257 -13.22 5.32 25.97
CA GLY A 257 -13.60 4.21 25.08
C GLY A 257 -12.50 3.75 24.12
N LEU A 258 -11.25 4.20 24.30
CA LEU A 258 -10.11 3.71 23.51
C LEU A 258 -9.84 2.23 23.79
N SER A 259 -9.55 1.46 22.73
CA SER A 259 -9.34 0.01 22.82
C SER A 259 -8.17 -0.34 23.74
N LYS A 260 -8.28 -1.46 24.49
CA LYS A 260 -7.19 -1.93 25.37
C LYS A 260 -5.87 -2.13 24.61
N SER A 261 -5.92 -2.58 23.35
CA SER A 261 -4.75 -2.76 22.48
C SER A 261 -4.06 -1.45 22.12
N SER A 262 -4.79 -0.34 21.97
CA SER A 262 -4.20 0.98 21.76
C SER A 262 -3.51 1.52 23.00
N LEU A 263 -3.89 1.01 24.18
CA LEU A 263 -3.44 1.51 25.48
C LEU A 263 -2.27 0.71 26.10
N THR A 264 -1.83 -0.38 25.48
CA THR A 264 -0.79 -1.25 26.03
C THR A 264 0.57 -0.55 26.13
N GLU A 265 0.92 0.22 25.11
CA GLU A 265 2.25 0.83 24.96
C GLU A 265 2.36 2.23 25.57
N ILE A 266 1.25 2.83 26.03
CA ILE A 266 1.24 4.19 26.63
C ILE A 266 2.37 4.43 27.64
N PRO A 267 2.70 3.48 28.55
CA PRO A 267 3.78 3.69 29.51
C PRO A 267 5.18 3.81 28.92
N LYS A 268 5.36 3.48 27.64
CA LYS A 268 6.63 3.53 26.90
C LYS A 268 6.64 4.61 25.81
N LEU A 269 5.71 5.56 25.87
CA LEU A 269 5.63 6.61 24.86
C LEU A 269 6.35 7.89 25.24
N TYR A 270 6.68 8.13 26.51
CA TYR A 270 7.34 9.36 26.92
C TYR A 270 8.73 9.51 26.24
N PRO A 271 9.09 10.67 25.67
CA PRO A 271 8.41 11.96 25.79
C PRO A 271 7.38 12.29 24.69
N CYS A 272 6.90 11.32 23.89
CA CYS A 272 5.77 11.53 23.01
C CYS A 272 4.45 11.59 23.81
N HIS A 273 3.63 12.62 23.59
CA HIS A 273 2.33 12.72 24.24
C HIS A 273 1.40 11.58 23.77
N PRO A 274 0.60 10.93 24.64
CA PRO A 274 -0.20 9.77 24.25
C PRO A 274 -1.19 10.02 23.13
N ILE A 275 -1.87 11.17 23.13
CA ILE A 275 -2.80 11.53 22.04
C ILE A 275 -2.02 11.76 20.74
N SER A 276 -0.83 12.37 20.81
CA SER A 276 0.05 12.55 19.65
C SER A 276 0.44 11.21 19.03
N ALA A 277 0.90 10.27 19.85
CA ALA A 277 1.26 8.93 19.39
C ALA A 277 0.09 8.14 18.80
N LEU A 278 -1.13 8.33 19.30
CA LEU A 278 -2.34 7.69 18.77
C LEU A 278 -2.82 8.32 17.45
N VAL A 279 -2.60 9.61 17.28
CA VAL A 279 -2.99 10.38 16.09
C VAL A 279 -2.01 10.18 14.93
N LEU A 280 -0.71 10.16 15.24
CA LEU A 280 0.38 10.13 14.26
C LEU A 280 0.25 9.02 13.20
N PRO A 281 -0.09 7.75 13.53
CA PRO A 281 -0.34 6.70 12.54
C PRO A 281 -1.37 7.09 11.46
N THR A 282 -2.44 7.76 11.86
CA THR A 282 -3.49 8.15 10.91
C THR A 282 -3.05 9.29 10.01
N LEU A 283 -2.25 10.23 10.53
CA LEU A 283 -1.67 11.30 9.73
C LEU A 283 -0.67 10.77 8.70
N CYS A 284 0.24 9.88 9.14
CA CYS A 284 1.18 9.22 8.24
C CYS A 284 0.44 8.48 7.11
N ASN A 285 -0.69 7.85 7.40
CA ASN A 285 -1.48 7.13 6.42
C ASN A 285 -2.26 8.02 5.44
N LYS A 286 -2.80 9.15 5.91
CA LYS A 286 -3.62 10.04 5.07
C LYS A 286 -2.78 11.02 4.24
N PHE A 287 -1.63 11.44 4.76
CA PHE A 287 -0.87 12.57 4.24
C PHE A 287 0.57 12.22 3.82
N SER A 288 0.96 10.93 3.86
CA SER A 288 2.34 10.55 3.59
C SER A 288 2.54 9.08 3.21
N GLN A 289 3.81 8.65 3.09
CA GLN A 289 4.19 7.25 2.87
C GLN A 289 4.30 6.48 4.21
N ASN A 290 3.19 6.35 4.94
CA ASN A 290 3.02 5.59 6.20
C ASN A 290 4.31 5.50 7.05
N ASP A 291 4.98 4.35 6.99
CA ASP A 291 6.16 3.99 7.76
C ASP A 291 7.36 4.89 7.51
N ARG A 292 7.65 5.29 6.26
CA ARG A 292 8.84 6.11 5.95
C ARG A 292 8.76 7.44 6.69
N THR A 293 7.60 8.07 6.67
CA THR A 293 7.38 9.37 7.32
C THR A 293 7.44 9.24 8.83
N LEU A 294 6.88 8.17 9.39
CA LEU A 294 7.01 7.89 10.82
C LEU A 294 8.48 7.71 11.23
N PHE A 295 9.25 6.94 10.47
CA PHE A 295 10.68 6.75 10.74
C PHE A 295 11.48 8.04 10.61
N THR A 296 11.22 8.84 9.56
CA THR A 296 11.86 10.14 9.41
C THR A 296 11.52 11.05 10.59
N PHE A 297 10.25 11.19 10.95
CA PHE A 297 9.83 11.99 12.11
C PHE A 297 10.51 11.55 13.41
N LEU A 298 10.65 10.24 13.64
CA LEU A 298 11.23 9.71 14.87
C LEU A 298 12.76 9.86 14.95
N ALA A 299 13.47 9.69 13.82
CA ALA A 299 14.93 9.50 13.83
C ALA A 299 15.75 10.55 13.07
N SER A 300 15.13 11.40 12.25
CA SER A 300 15.83 12.44 11.48
C SER A 300 16.24 13.63 12.37
N ASP A 301 17.10 14.50 11.83
CA ASP A 301 17.43 15.80 12.43
C ASP A 301 16.64 16.94 11.76
N GLU A 302 15.47 16.64 11.16
CA GLU A 302 14.60 17.66 10.56
C GLU A 302 14.03 18.60 11.65
N PRO A 303 13.69 19.85 11.30
CA PRO A 303 12.92 20.73 12.16
C PRO A 303 11.64 20.05 12.66
N HIS A 304 11.24 20.34 13.90
CA HIS A 304 10.05 19.77 14.55
C HIS A 304 9.96 18.24 14.64
N SER A 305 11.01 17.50 14.25
CA SER A 305 11.09 16.05 14.45
C SER A 305 11.14 15.68 15.93
N PHE A 306 10.82 14.42 16.24
CA PHE A 306 10.85 13.90 17.61
C PHE A 306 12.25 14.00 18.24
N LYS A 307 13.30 13.71 17.46
CA LYS A 307 14.69 13.81 17.90
C LYS A 307 15.08 15.26 18.20
N THR A 308 14.67 16.21 17.35
CA THR A 308 14.90 17.65 17.59
C THR A 308 14.17 18.14 18.84
N PHE A 309 12.91 17.70 19.04
CA PHE A 309 12.16 17.98 20.26
C PHE A 309 12.90 17.48 21.51
N MET A 310 13.40 16.23 21.49
CA MET A 310 14.16 15.67 22.61
C MET A 310 15.39 16.51 22.95
N LYS A 311 16.22 16.87 21.95
CA LYS A 311 17.40 17.72 22.15
C LYS A 311 17.07 19.07 22.80
N SER A 312 15.93 19.66 22.43
CA SER A 312 15.50 20.95 22.98
C SER A 312 14.93 20.89 24.41
N THR A 313 14.54 19.70 24.88
CA THR A 313 13.83 19.52 26.17
C THR A 313 14.67 18.86 27.27
N GLU A 314 15.92 18.47 26.99
CA GLU A 314 16.86 17.85 27.94
C GLU A 314 17.10 18.68 29.23
N SER A 315 16.77 19.98 29.25
CA SER A 315 17.05 20.89 30.37
C SER A 315 15.84 21.29 31.23
N SER A 316 14.65 20.73 31.00
CA SER A 316 13.43 21.15 31.74
C SER A 316 13.04 20.21 32.89
N SER A 317 12.63 20.78 34.02
CA SER A 317 12.23 20.03 35.23
C SER A 317 10.85 19.37 35.14
N ASP A 318 10.02 19.74 34.16
CA ASP A 318 8.58 19.53 34.20
C ASP A 318 8.07 18.36 33.34
N MET A 319 8.97 17.46 32.92
CA MET A 319 8.67 16.31 32.03
C MET A 319 7.77 16.67 30.83
N PRO A 320 8.21 17.57 29.94
CA PRO A 320 7.42 17.98 28.79
C PRO A 320 7.19 16.81 27.83
N SER A 321 6.08 16.87 27.10
CA SER A 321 5.72 15.89 26.09
C SER A 321 5.45 16.52 24.73
N LEU A 322 5.72 15.76 23.65
CA LEU A 322 5.49 16.20 22.28
C LEU A 322 4.00 16.14 21.96
N LYS A 323 3.33 17.30 22.02
CA LYS A 323 1.89 17.49 21.79
C LYS A 323 1.54 17.68 20.30
N LEU A 324 0.24 17.71 19.97
CA LEU A 324 -0.25 17.75 18.59
C LEU A 324 0.19 18.97 17.78
N HIS A 325 0.40 20.13 18.41
CA HIS A 325 0.86 21.32 17.68
C HIS A 325 2.26 21.15 17.09
N TYR A 326 3.16 20.40 17.74
CA TYR A 326 4.46 20.05 17.15
C TYR A 326 4.32 19.12 15.95
N ILE A 327 3.36 18.19 15.99
CA ILE A 327 3.05 17.32 14.86
C ILE A 327 2.52 18.15 13.68
N TYR A 328 1.65 19.12 13.95
CA TYR A 328 1.18 20.04 12.92
C TYR A 328 2.35 20.74 12.21
N ASP A 329 3.27 21.33 12.99
CA ASP A 329 4.42 22.05 12.43
C ASP A 329 5.33 21.14 11.60
N TYR A 330 5.59 19.92 12.07
CA TYR A 330 6.36 18.93 11.30
C TYR A 330 5.71 18.57 9.96
N PHE A 331 4.40 18.32 9.94
CA PHE A 331 3.70 17.97 8.70
C PHE A 331 3.54 19.16 7.76
N LEU A 332 3.47 20.38 8.29
CA LEU A 332 3.48 21.61 7.51
C LEU A 332 4.82 21.80 6.79
N GLU A 333 5.94 21.68 7.51
CA GLU A 333 7.27 21.92 6.95
C GLU A 333 7.80 20.75 6.10
N SER A 334 7.51 19.50 6.48
CA SER A 334 7.94 18.33 5.69
C SER A 334 7.13 18.12 4.40
N ALA A 335 6.02 18.85 4.24
CA ALA A 335 5.14 18.88 3.08
C ALA A 335 5.08 17.56 2.28
N GLY A 336 4.61 16.49 2.96
CA GLY A 336 4.20 15.23 2.34
C GLY A 336 2.96 15.35 1.43
N LEU A 337 2.44 16.56 1.22
CA LEU A 337 1.19 16.85 0.51
C LEU A 337 1.19 16.38 -0.95
N ASN A 338 2.35 16.13 -1.57
CA ASN A 338 2.44 15.60 -2.93
C ASN A 338 1.81 14.21 -3.10
N MET A 339 1.57 13.47 -2.00
CA MET A 339 1.03 12.11 -2.03
C MET A 339 -0.35 11.98 -1.39
N ALA A 340 -0.89 13.04 -0.81
CA ALA A 340 -2.23 13.03 -0.23
C ALA A 340 -3.31 13.11 -1.33
N SER A 341 -4.51 12.60 -1.05
CA SER A 341 -5.65 12.80 -1.95
C SER A 341 -6.00 14.29 -2.03
N ARG A 342 -6.57 14.74 -3.15
CA ARG A 342 -6.97 16.15 -3.31
C ARG A 342 -7.93 16.63 -2.21
N SER A 343 -8.85 15.77 -1.76
CA SER A 343 -9.80 16.08 -0.68
C SER A 343 -9.11 16.25 0.68
N HIS A 344 -8.07 15.44 0.97
CA HIS A 344 -7.27 15.61 2.19
C HIS A 344 -6.42 16.89 2.14
N ILE A 345 -5.80 17.19 1.00
CA ILE A 345 -5.03 18.43 0.80
C ILE A 345 -5.92 19.66 1.00
N GLN A 346 -7.15 19.65 0.47
CA GLN A 346 -8.07 20.78 0.64
C GLN A 346 -8.36 21.07 2.13
N ARG A 347 -8.66 20.03 2.92
CA ARG A 347 -8.89 20.19 4.37
C ARG A 347 -7.66 20.74 5.09
N TRP A 348 -6.47 20.30 4.68
CA TRP A 348 -5.21 20.84 5.23
C TRP A 348 -5.08 22.34 4.93
N ILE A 349 -5.32 22.75 3.68
CA ILE A 349 -5.26 24.15 3.26
C ILE A 349 -6.30 25.00 4.02
N GLU A 350 -7.51 24.50 4.22
CA GLU A 350 -8.56 25.18 5.00
C GLU A 350 -8.11 25.44 6.45
N ILE A 351 -7.50 24.44 7.10
CA ILE A 351 -6.94 24.59 8.46
C ILE A 351 -5.82 25.61 8.47
N GLN A 352 -4.90 25.53 7.51
CA GLN A 352 -3.77 26.45 7.41
C GLN A 352 -4.26 27.89 7.25
N GLY A 353 -5.20 28.16 6.33
CA GLY A 353 -5.76 29.49 6.13
C GLY A 353 -6.42 30.06 7.38
N ARG A 354 -7.14 29.23 8.15
CA ARG A 354 -7.73 29.65 9.44
C ARG A 354 -6.69 29.96 10.51
N ILE A 355 -5.58 29.22 10.55
CA ILE A 355 -4.47 29.51 11.46
C ILE A 355 -3.75 30.80 11.06
N GLU A 356 -3.56 31.04 9.77
CA GLU A 356 -2.96 32.27 9.24
C GLU A 356 -3.82 33.51 9.55
N GLU A 357 -5.15 33.43 9.40
CA GLU A 357 -6.09 34.48 9.82
C GLU A 357 -6.01 34.78 11.33
N ALA A 358 -5.69 33.78 12.14
CA ALA A 358 -5.54 33.89 13.58
C ALA A 358 -4.13 34.31 14.03
N SER A 359 -3.18 34.55 13.11
CA SER A 359 -1.76 34.79 13.41
C SER A 359 -1.46 35.96 14.36
N SER A 360 -2.39 36.91 14.51
CA SER A 360 -2.27 38.03 15.46
C SER A 360 -2.76 37.72 16.88
N LEU A 361 -3.27 36.51 17.12
CA LEU A 361 -3.69 36.06 18.46
C LEU A 361 -2.48 35.60 19.30
N ASP A 362 -2.72 35.34 20.58
CA ASP A 362 -1.72 34.78 21.49
C ASP A 362 -1.31 33.35 21.10
N ASP A 363 -0.12 32.93 21.53
CA ASP A 363 0.45 31.62 21.20
C ASP A 363 -0.45 30.45 21.62
N ASP A 364 -1.17 30.56 22.75
CA ASP A 364 -2.07 29.49 23.19
C ASP A 364 -3.27 29.33 22.26
N SER A 365 -3.81 30.44 21.74
CA SER A 365 -4.85 30.42 20.70
C SER A 365 -4.36 29.71 19.42
N ILE A 366 -3.12 29.95 18.99
CA ILE A 366 -2.52 29.27 17.84
C ILE A 366 -2.33 27.77 18.13
N ILE A 367 -1.81 27.42 19.31
CA ILE A 367 -1.65 26.02 19.75
C ILE A 367 -3.00 25.30 19.77
N ALA A 368 -4.06 25.97 20.24
CA ALA A 368 -5.41 25.44 20.25
C ALA A 368 -5.91 25.13 18.83
N LEU A 369 -5.75 26.07 17.89
CA LEU A 369 -6.15 25.86 16.50
C LEU A 369 -5.35 24.73 15.83
N LYS A 370 -4.02 24.68 15.98
CA LYS A 370 -3.19 23.56 15.47
C LYS A 370 -3.68 22.21 16.00
N THR A 371 -4.01 22.15 17.29
CA THR A 371 -4.49 20.94 17.97
C THR A 371 -5.86 20.51 17.44
N ILE A 372 -6.82 21.43 17.32
CA ILE A 372 -8.15 21.13 16.76
C ILE A 372 -8.03 20.70 15.29
N GLY A 373 -7.19 21.37 14.51
CA GLY A 373 -6.96 21.06 13.09
C GLY A 373 -6.48 19.64 12.90
N ILE A 374 -5.44 19.23 13.64
CA ILE A 374 -4.93 17.86 13.59
C ILE A 374 -6.00 16.83 14.01
N LEU A 375 -6.74 17.09 15.09
CA LEU A 375 -7.84 16.20 15.50
C LEU A 375 -8.93 16.11 14.44
N ASN A 376 -9.25 17.21 13.76
CA ASN A 376 -10.23 17.24 12.68
C ASN A 376 -9.77 16.49 11.41
N LEU A 377 -8.48 16.50 11.09
CA LEU A 377 -7.92 15.74 9.97
C LEU A 377 -7.98 14.23 10.20
N VAL A 378 -7.90 13.83 11.46
CA VAL A 378 -7.88 12.43 11.87
C VAL A 378 -9.29 11.91 12.15
N SER A 379 -10.23 12.78 12.55
CA SER A 379 -11.60 12.41 12.87
C SER A 379 -12.37 11.91 11.64
N GLY A 380 -12.62 10.61 11.62
CA GLY A 380 -13.66 9.95 10.83
C GLY A 380 -14.33 8.91 11.73
N ALA A 381 -15.28 9.36 12.56
CA ALA A 381 -16.06 8.54 13.50
C ALA A 381 -15.23 7.69 14.51
N GLY A 382 -14.37 8.33 15.32
CA GLY A 382 -13.57 7.64 16.34
C GLY A 382 -13.40 8.44 17.65
N ALA A 383 -12.83 7.80 18.67
CA ALA A 383 -12.63 8.38 20.00
C ALA A 383 -11.64 9.57 20.05
N LEU A 384 -10.89 9.82 18.98
CA LEU A 384 -9.91 10.92 18.86
C LEU A 384 -10.48 12.13 18.10
N LYS A 385 -11.79 12.38 18.21
CA LYS A 385 -12.42 13.61 17.70
C LYS A 385 -12.00 14.82 18.55
N ALA A 386 -12.15 16.03 18.00
CA ALA A 386 -11.89 17.28 18.72
C ALA A 386 -13.01 17.60 19.74
N SER A 387 -13.29 16.69 20.67
CA SER A 387 -14.23 16.93 21.77
C SER A 387 -13.60 17.82 22.83
N PRO A 388 -14.39 18.46 23.71
CA PRO A 388 -13.87 19.24 24.83
C PRO A 388 -12.90 18.45 25.71
N GLU A 389 -13.19 17.18 25.97
CA GLU A 389 -12.33 16.32 26.80
C GLU A 389 -11.00 15.98 26.10
N ILE A 390 -11.05 15.50 24.85
CA ILE A 390 -9.84 15.13 24.10
C ILE A 390 -8.96 16.35 23.84
N PHE A 391 -9.55 17.49 23.51
CA PHE A 391 -8.83 18.74 23.27
C PHE A 391 -8.03 19.17 24.51
N LYS A 392 -8.66 19.22 25.69
CA LYS A 392 -7.98 19.59 26.94
C LYS A 392 -6.86 18.62 27.28
N LEU A 393 -7.13 17.31 27.12
CA LEU A 393 -6.12 16.29 27.35
C LEU A 393 -4.94 16.44 26.37
N ALA A 394 -5.17 16.83 25.11
CA ALA A 394 -4.10 16.98 24.12
C ALA A 394 -3.10 18.10 24.43
N LEU A 395 -3.43 19.00 25.38
CA LEU A 395 -2.66 20.21 25.68
C LEU A 395 -1.88 20.16 27.00
N ILE A 396 -2.14 19.16 27.84
CA ILE A 396 -1.52 19.01 29.15
C ILE A 396 -0.47 17.89 29.15
N ASP A 397 0.61 18.05 29.90
CA ASP A 397 1.63 17.00 30.01
C ASP A 397 1.23 15.90 31.00
N ASN A 398 0.42 16.23 32.01
CA ASN A 398 -0.04 15.31 33.03
C ASN A 398 -1.56 15.39 33.18
N PRO A 399 -2.31 14.28 33.06
CA PRO A 399 -3.75 14.30 33.05
C PRO A 399 -4.36 14.55 34.45
N VAL A 400 -3.54 14.52 35.51
CA VAL A 400 -3.94 14.84 36.90
C VAL A 400 -3.81 16.35 37.18
N SER A 401 -3.26 17.14 36.25
CA SER A 401 -3.10 18.58 36.38
C SER A 401 -4.43 19.33 36.47
N LYS A 402 -4.50 20.34 37.36
CA LYS A 402 -5.66 21.24 37.53
C LYS A 402 -5.72 22.38 36.49
N ALA A 403 -4.75 22.49 35.57
CA ALA A 403 -4.61 23.61 34.63
C ALA A 403 -5.58 23.57 33.43
N GLN A 404 -6.77 22.99 33.57
CA GLN A 404 -7.70 22.80 32.45
C GLN A 404 -8.55 24.05 32.13
N GLY A 405 -8.81 24.92 33.11
CA GLY A 405 -9.75 26.04 32.97
C GLY A 405 -9.32 27.16 32.01
N LYS A 406 -8.01 27.35 31.78
CA LYS A 406 -7.50 28.33 30.81
C LYS A 406 -7.99 28.02 29.39
N TRP A 407 -8.02 26.74 29.02
CA TRP A 407 -8.38 26.29 27.69
C TRP A 407 -9.86 26.50 27.36
N ASP A 408 -10.73 26.51 28.38
CA ASP A 408 -12.16 26.83 28.21
C ASP A 408 -12.34 28.27 27.73
N SER A 409 -11.66 29.24 28.37
CA SER A 409 -11.73 30.65 27.94
C SER A 409 -11.18 30.88 26.53
N ILE A 410 -10.14 30.15 26.14
CA ILE A 410 -9.57 30.22 24.79
C ILE A 410 -10.57 29.68 23.76
N LEU A 411 -11.19 28.53 24.03
CA LEU A 411 -12.22 27.96 23.14
C LEU A 411 -13.41 28.91 22.96
N GLU A 412 -13.89 29.52 24.04
CA GLU A 412 -14.97 30.51 23.98
C GLU A 412 -14.59 31.72 23.12
N SER A 413 -13.37 32.24 23.29
CA SER A 413 -12.84 33.33 22.47
C SER A 413 -12.76 32.96 20.99
N LEU A 414 -12.25 31.76 20.66
CA LEU A 414 -12.14 31.28 19.27
C LEU A 414 -13.52 31.09 18.61
N ILE A 415 -14.52 30.63 19.37
CA ILE A 415 -15.91 30.51 18.89
C ILE A 415 -16.51 31.90 18.64
N GLN A 416 -16.36 32.84 19.58
CA GLN A 416 -16.89 34.19 19.46
C GLN A 416 -16.30 34.94 18.26
N LYS A 417 -15.02 34.67 17.94
CA LYS A 417 -14.33 35.21 16.76
C LYS A 417 -14.67 34.48 15.45
N GLY A 418 -15.47 33.42 15.49
CA GLY A 418 -15.86 32.64 14.31
C GLY A 418 -14.73 31.79 13.71
N LEU A 419 -13.62 31.59 14.44
CA LEU A 419 -12.49 30.78 13.97
C LEU A 419 -12.75 29.28 14.08
N ILE A 420 -13.64 28.88 15.02
CA ILE A 420 -14.09 27.50 15.19
C ILE A 420 -15.59 27.45 15.45
N THR A 421 -16.21 26.30 15.16
CA THR A 421 -17.62 26.02 15.47
C THR A 421 -17.75 24.77 16.33
N TYR A 422 -18.69 24.76 17.28
CA TYR A 422 -18.98 23.57 18.08
C TYR A 422 -20.24 22.86 17.57
N ARG A 423 -20.10 21.60 17.14
CA ARG A 423 -21.20 20.78 16.64
C ARG A 423 -21.75 19.89 17.73
N ARG A 424 -22.86 20.28 18.35
CA ARG A 424 -23.48 19.55 19.48
C ARG A 424 -23.82 18.09 19.17
N PHE A 425 -24.30 17.79 17.97
CA PHE A 425 -24.68 16.43 17.58
C PHE A 425 -23.47 15.47 17.55
N ASN A 426 -22.33 15.94 17.06
CA ASN A 426 -21.09 15.15 16.99
C ASN A 426 -20.23 15.31 18.25
N ASP A 427 -20.53 16.29 19.11
CA ASP A 427 -19.71 16.72 20.24
C ASP A 427 -18.25 16.91 19.82
N GLU A 428 -18.02 17.88 18.92
CA GLU A 428 -16.71 18.22 18.40
C GLU A 428 -16.60 19.70 18.01
N TYR A 429 -15.38 20.25 18.11
CA TYR A 429 -15.00 21.53 17.50
C TYR A 429 -14.53 21.32 16.06
N ARG A 430 -14.88 22.24 15.16
CA ARG A 430 -14.46 22.25 13.75
C ARG A 430 -13.87 23.60 13.36
N ILE A 431 -12.76 23.56 12.62
CA ILE A 431 -12.09 24.77 12.09
C ILE A 431 -12.71 25.26 10.79
N TRP A 432 -13.23 24.37 9.95
CA TRP A 432 -13.82 24.76 8.66
C TRP A 432 -15.35 24.73 8.70
N GLU A 433 -15.94 25.54 7.82
CA GLU A 433 -17.37 25.54 7.56
C GLU A 433 -17.73 24.48 6.49
N GLY A 434 -18.90 23.86 6.61
CA GLY A 434 -19.42 22.90 5.61
C GLY A 434 -19.45 21.43 6.04
N SER A 435 -20.10 20.60 5.22
CA SER A 435 -20.27 19.16 5.51
C SER A 435 -18.98 18.38 5.28
N ASP A 436 -18.85 17.21 5.92
CA ASP A 436 -17.73 16.28 5.70
C ASP A 436 -17.83 15.51 4.35
N PHE A 437 -18.82 15.85 3.51
CA PHE A 437 -19.04 15.21 2.21
C PHE A 437 -17.97 15.65 1.19
N SER A 438 -17.21 14.70 0.65
CA SER A 438 -16.33 14.94 -0.49
C SER A 438 -17.10 14.68 -1.77
N ILE A 439 -17.31 15.74 -2.55
CA ILE A 439 -17.94 15.66 -3.88
C ILE A 439 -17.09 14.78 -4.79
N GLU A 440 -15.77 14.85 -4.67
CA GLU A 440 -14.81 14.10 -5.48
C GLU A 440 -14.90 12.60 -5.21
N ASN A 441 -14.94 12.20 -3.94
CA ASN A 441 -15.14 10.80 -3.58
C ASN A 441 -16.50 10.31 -4.08
N ALA A 442 -17.55 11.12 -3.93
CA ALA A 442 -18.87 10.76 -4.44
C ALA A 442 -18.89 10.62 -5.98
N VAL A 443 -18.16 11.49 -6.70
CA VAL A 443 -17.98 11.37 -8.15
C VAL A 443 -17.19 10.11 -8.51
N ALA A 444 -16.11 9.81 -7.79
CA ALA A 444 -15.30 8.61 -8.02
C ALA A 444 -16.10 7.32 -7.77
N ASP A 445 -16.87 7.27 -6.68
CA ASP A 445 -17.75 6.17 -6.32
C ASP A 445 -18.85 5.99 -7.37
N GLU A 446 -19.44 7.09 -7.87
CA GLU A 446 -20.47 7.02 -8.89
C GLU A 446 -19.90 6.62 -10.26
N ILE A 447 -18.69 7.06 -10.63
CA ILE A 447 -17.98 6.58 -11.82
C ILE A 447 -17.76 5.06 -11.73
N GLN A 448 -17.32 4.56 -10.56
CA GLN A 448 -17.16 3.12 -10.32
C GLN A 448 -18.51 2.37 -10.39
N ARG A 449 -19.58 2.95 -9.85
CA ARG A 449 -20.92 2.36 -9.88
C ARG A 449 -21.48 2.29 -11.29
N ILE A 450 -21.30 3.33 -12.10
CA ILE A 450 -21.77 3.35 -13.49
C ILE A 450 -21.11 2.20 -14.25
N GLY A 451 -19.79 2.02 -14.11
CA GLY A 451 -19.06 0.87 -14.66
C GLY A 451 -19.21 0.66 -16.17
N ALA A 452 -19.80 1.61 -16.88
CA ALA A 452 -20.16 1.52 -18.28
C ALA A 452 -19.00 1.96 -19.17
N PRO A 453 -18.79 1.32 -20.33
CA PRO A 453 -17.81 1.76 -21.31
C PRO A 453 -18.09 3.20 -21.77
N LEU A 454 -17.04 3.98 -22.03
CA LEU A 454 -17.18 5.38 -22.42
C LEU A 454 -18.00 5.53 -23.72
N SER A 455 -17.89 4.57 -24.64
CA SER A 455 -18.69 4.55 -25.87
C SER A 455 -20.20 4.47 -25.61
N GLU A 456 -20.64 3.70 -24.59
CA GLU A 456 -22.04 3.58 -24.22
C GLU A 456 -22.55 4.87 -23.57
N ILE A 457 -21.75 5.46 -22.67
CA ILE A 457 -22.06 6.75 -22.06
C ILE A 457 -22.23 7.82 -23.14
N LEU A 458 -21.28 7.91 -24.09
CA LEU A 458 -21.35 8.86 -25.19
C LEU A 458 -22.54 8.60 -26.12
N ALA A 459 -22.86 7.34 -26.41
CA ALA A 459 -24.02 6.99 -27.22
C ALA A 459 -25.34 7.42 -26.58
N SER A 460 -25.43 7.37 -25.24
CA SER A 460 -26.63 7.80 -24.50
C SER A 460 -26.74 9.32 -24.36
N VAL A 461 -25.64 10.01 -24.05
CA VAL A 461 -25.61 11.45 -23.75
C VAL A 461 -25.52 12.29 -25.02
N SER A 462 -24.83 11.80 -26.05
CA SER A 462 -24.57 12.52 -27.31
C SER A 462 -24.67 11.59 -28.53
N PRO A 463 -25.87 11.08 -28.85
CA PRO A 463 -26.05 10.15 -29.96
C PRO A 463 -25.64 10.77 -31.31
N LEU A 464 -24.80 10.05 -32.06
CA LEU A 464 -24.33 10.49 -33.38
C LEU A 464 -25.40 10.23 -34.45
N LYS A 465 -25.89 11.30 -35.08
CA LYS A 465 -26.82 11.19 -36.23
C LYS A 465 -26.08 10.70 -37.48
N PRO A 466 -26.69 9.98 -38.43
CA PRO A 466 -26.01 9.65 -39.69
C PRO A 466 -25.49 10.88 -40.44
N VAL A 467 -24.42 10.71 -41.23
CA VAL A 467 -23.82 11.79 -42.04
C VAL A 467 -24.02 11.53 -43.52
N ILE A 468 -24.41 12.57 -44.26
CA ILE A 468 -24.65 12.50 -45.70
C ILE A 468 -23.38 12.90 -46.46
N ALA A 469 -23.02 12.13 -47.49
CA ALA A 469 -21.95 12.48 -48.42
C ALA A 469 -22.39 13.59 -49.37
N ARG A 470 -22.51 14.84 -48.86
CA ARG A 470 -23.12 15.98 -49.56
C ARG A 470 -22.54 16.25 -50.95
N ARG A 471 -21.20 16.23 -51.09
CA ARG A 471 -20.53 16.43 -52.39
C ARG A 471 -20.94 15.38 -53.41
N HIS A 472 -20.97 14.11 -53.01
CA HIS A 472 -21.41 13.02 -53.90
C HIS A 472 -22.88 13.21 -54.31
N SER A 473 -23.75 13.53 -53.34
CA SER A 473 -25.17 13.76 -53.60
C SER A 473 -25.41 14.90 -54.58
N TYR A 474 -24.63 15.98 -54.50
CA TYR A 474 -24.73 17.12 -55.41
C TYR A 474 -24.27 16.79 -56.83
N VAL A 475 -23.18 16.02 -56.96
CA VAL A 475 -22.58 15.69 -58.27
C VAL A 475 -23.38 14.61 -59.01
N THR A 476 -23.88 13.61 -58.30
CA THR A 476 -24.48 12.41 -58.90
C THR A 476 -26.01 12.37 -58.82
N GLY A 477 -26.62 13.28 -58.07
CA GLY A 477 -28.05 13.26 -57.75
C GLY A 477 -28.48 12.12 -56.81
N THR A 478 -27.56 11.24 -56.39
CA THR A 478 -27.86 10.11 -55.49
C THR A 478 -27.39 10.40 -54.07
N THR A 479 -28.33 10.46 -53.13
CA THR A 479 -28.03 10.62 -51.70
C THR A 479 -27.42 9.34 -51.15
N ARG A 480 -26.23 9.47 -50.58
CA ARG A 480 -25.52 8.40 -49.88
C ARG A 480 -25.24 8.84 -48.44
N TYR A 481 -25.42 7.96 -47.47
CA TYR A 481 -25.22 8.29 -46.07
C TYR A 481 -24.54 7.17 -45.29
N PHE A 482 -23.83 7.58 -44.23
CA PHE A 482 -23.08 6.70 -43.34
C PHE A 482 -23.63 6.81 -41.92
N GLU A 483 -23.84 5.67 -41.28
CA GLU A 483 -24.12 5.61 -39.86
C GLU A 483 -22.88 5.97 -39.04
N ARG A 484 -23.08 6.41 -37.80
CA ARG A 484 -22.00 6.85 -36.92
C ARG A 484 -22.18 6.27 -35.53
N TYR A 485 -21.13 5.67 -34.99
CA TYR A 485 -21.17 5.07 -33.64
C TYR A 485 -19.85 5.28 -32.90
N TYR A 486 -19.95 5.30 -31.58
CA TYR A 486 -18.79 5.27 -30.69
C TYR A 486 -18.39 3.83 -30.41
N TYR A 487 -17.09 3.60 -30.29
CA TYR A 487 -16.52 2.31 -29.92
C TYR A 487 -15.31 2.52 -29.01
N ASP A 488 -15.18 1.71 -27.97
CA ASP A 488 -13.99 1.74 -27.12
C ASP A 488 -12.80 0.98 -27.72
N SER A 489 -13.09 -0.09 -28.45
CA SER A 489 -12.13 -0.86 -29.22
C SER A 489 -12.73 -1.25 -30.57
N ILE A 490 -11.88 -1.67 -31.52
CA ILE A 490 -12.34 -2.11 -32.83
C ILE A 490 -13.09 -3.45 -32.66
N PRO A 491 -14.39 -3.54 -33.00
CA PRO A 491 -15.13 -4.79 -32.89
C PRO A 491 -14.64 -5.83 -33.90
N GLU A 492 -14.79 -7.12 -33.57
CA GLU A 492 -14.46 -8.22 -34.50
C GLU A 492 -15.39 -8.25 -35.73
N MET A 493 -16.64 -7.79 -35.55
CA MET A 493 -17.63 -7.68 -36.61
C MET A 493 -18.31 -6.31 -36.55
N LEU A 494 -18.39 -5.65 -37.70
CA LEU A 494 -19.03 -4.34 -37.87
C LEU A 494 -20.13 -4.45 -38.91
N GLU A 495 -21.31 -3.99 -38.56
CA GLU A 495 -22.52 -4.03 -39.37
C GLU A 495 -23.26 -2.69 -39.32
N CYS A 496 -23.87 -2.31 -40.43
CA CYS A 496 -24.81 -1.20 -40.44
C CYS A 496 -26.13 -1.68 -39.81
N LYS A 497 -26.73 -0.87 -38.93
CA LYS A 497 -28.04 -1.23 -38.34
C LYS A 497 -29.16 -1.09 -39.36
N ASN A 498 -29.05 -0.14 -40.29
CA ASN A 498 -29.97 0.03 -41.40
C ASN A 498 -29.36 -0.51 -42.70
N GLN A 499 -30.11 -1.33 -43.41
CA GLN A 499 -29.74 -1.90 -44.70
C GLN A 499 -29.55 -0.83 -45.78
N ASP A 500 -30.24 0.31 -45.67
CA ASP A 500 -30.14 1.43 -46.61
C ASP A 500 -28.89 2.30 -46.39
N SER A 501 -28.14 2.07 -45.30
CA SER A 501 -26.88 2.78 -45.04
C SER A 501 -25.81 2.34 -46.04
N ASP A 502 -25.02 3.29 -46.54
CA ASP A 502 -23.93 3.04 -47.48
C ASP A 502 -22.60 2.73 -46.78
N GLY A 503 -22.55 2.81 -45.45
CA GLY A 503 -21.38 2.47 -44.66
C GLY A 503 -21.45 2.97 -43.22
N ILE A 504 -20.35 2.82 -42.49
CA ILE A 504 -20.27 3.16 -41.06
C ILE A 504 -19.02 4.00 -40.75
N ILE A 505 -19.18 4.98 -39.87
CA ILE A 505 -18.09 5.76 -39.28
C ILE A 505 -17.97 5.40 -37.80
N CYS A 506 -16.84 4.83 -37.44
CA CYS A 506 -16.51 4.40 -36.09
C CYS A 506 -15.65 5.46 -35.41
N TYR A 507 -16.19 6.12 -34.38
CA TYR A 507 -15.46 7.04 -33.52
C TYR A 507 -14.87 6.26 -32.35
N LEU A 508 -13.54 6.10 -32.36
CA LEU A 508 -12.83 5.35 -31.34
C LEU A 508 -12.45 6.25 -30.18
N THR A 509 -12.82 5.85 -28.96
CA THR A 509 -12.46 6.56 -27.72
C THR A 509 -11.02 6.26 -27.29
N GLN A 510 -10.44 5.16 -27.77
CA GLN A 510 -9.05 4.77 -27.54
C GLN A 510 -8.15 5.03 -28.76
N LYS A 511 -6.84 5.17 -28.51
CA LYS A 511 -5.83 5.38 -29.55
C LYS A 511 -5.62 4.09 -30.35
N ILE A 512 -5.58 4.21 -31.68
CA ILE A 512 -5.19 3.11 -32.56
C ILE A 512 -3.66 3.00 -32.54
N VAL A 513 -3.14 1.87 -32.04
CA VAL A 513 -1.68 1.61 -31.94
C VAL A 513 -1.10 1.14 -33.28
N SER A 514 -1.89 0.54 -34.16
CA SER A 514 -1.47 0.12 -35.51
C SER A 514 -2.62 0.16 -36.51
N LYS A 515 -2.36 0.67 -37.72
CA LYS A 515 -3.31 0.69 -38.85
C LYS A 515 -3.35 -0.62 -39.64
N ALA A 516 -2.42 -1.54 -39.39
CA ALA A 516 -2.20 -2.72 -40.25
C ALA A 516 -3.36 -3.73 -40.25
N ASN A 517 -4.25 -3.68 -39.26
CA ASN A 517 -5.31 -4.68 -39.04
C ASN A 517 -6.73 -4.08 -39.01
N LEU A 518 -6.95 -2.89 -39.61
CA LEU A 518 -8.29 -2.29 -39.64
C LEU A 518 -9.14 -2.90 -40.76
N PRO A 519 -10.36 -3.40 -40.48
CA PRO A 519 -11.24 -3.91 -41.51
C PRO A 519 -11.67 -2.76 -42.43
N ALA A 520 -11.50 -2.95 -43.75
CA ALA A 520 -11.90 -1.95 -44.74
C ALA A 520 -13.41 -1.99 -45.03
N LYS A 521 -14.08 -3.09 -44.67
CA LYS A 521 -15.48 -3.36 -44.97
C LYS A 521 -16.21 -4.00 -43.79
N THR A 522 -17.50 -3.72 -43.68
CA THR A 522 -18.44 -4.41 -42.80
C THR A 522 -18.63 -5.87 -43.24
N SER A 523 -19.27 -6.70 -42.42
CA SER A 523 -19.56 -8.09 -42.77
C SER A 523 -20.46 -8.19 -44.03
N ASP A 524 -21.32 -7.20 -44.27
CA ASP A 524 -22.16 -7.06 -45.47
C ASP A 524 -21.46 -6.32 -46.64
N GLY A 525 -20.15 -6.05 -46.52
CA GLY A 525 -19.31 -5.57 -47.62
C GLY A 525 -19.31 -4.05 -47.86
N LYS A 526 -19.91 -3.26 -46.96
CA LYS A 526 -19.98 -1.80 -47.03
C LYS A 526 -18.72 -1.13 -46.45
N PRO A 527 -18.34 0.06 -46.92
CA PRO A 527 -17.14 0.76 -46.43
C PRO A 527 -17.21 1.16 -44.95
N ILE A 528 -16.05 1.12 -44.29
CA ILE A 528 -15.86 1.55 -42.90
C ILE A 528 -14.86 2.72 -42.84
N VAL A 529 -15.16 3.73 -42.03
CA VAL A 529 -14.26 4.85 -41.71
C VAL A 529 -13.99 4.87 -40.21
N PHE A 530 -12.71 4.80 -39.81
CA PHE A 530 -12.33 4.97 -38.41
C PHE A 530 -11.84 6.39 -38.14
N ILE A 531 -12.36 7.01 -37.09
CA ILE A 531 -11.92 8.31 -36.59
C ILE A 531 -11.40 8.08 -35.16
N SER A 532 -10.14 8.44 -34.91
CA SER A 532 -9.52 8.40 -33.59
C SER A 532 -9.01 9.79 -33.21
N ALA A 533 -8.82 10.04 -31.91
CA ALA A 533 -8.17 11.26 -31.45
C ALA A 533 -6.76 11.41 -32.04
N ALA A 534 -6.39 12.63 -32.44
CA ALA A 534 -5.05 12.98 -32.91
C ALA A 534 -4.08 13.14 -31.73
N GLU A 535 -2.77 13.03 -31.99
CA GLU A 535 -1.75 13.45 -31.02
C GLU A 535 -1.84 14.98 -30.83
N ALA A 536 -1.90 15.42 -29.57
CA ALA A 536 -1.78 16.83 -29.19
C ALA A 536 -0.31 17.21 -29.01
#